data_AF-A0AA86N1Y1-F1
#
_entry.id   AF-A0AA86N1Y1-F1
#
_cell.length_a   1.000
_cell.length_b   1.000
_cell.length_c   1.000
_cell.angle_alpha   90.00
_cell.angle_beta   90.00
_cell.angle_gamma   90.00
#
_symmetry.space_group_name_H-M   'P 1'
#
loop_
_entity.id
_entity.type
_entity.pdbx_description
1 polymer ?
#
loop_
_entity_poly.entity_id
_entity_poly.type
_entity_poly.pdbx_seq_one_letter_code
_entity_poly.pdbx_strand_id
1 'polypeptide(L)'
;MPESNESLTSGAWTDGIGRLTVEALEAAEQGDWERVSACYDARRAWFAHNVVMPNLAHALLAMDEAIMTRARVAQAALHQQLVDAQAARSRWKSYFSTIMDGRPVGEHLDRRS
;
A
#
# COMPACT_ATOMS: atom_id res chain seq x y z
N MET A 1 8.61 19.28 -34.41
CA MET A 1 7.31 19.75 -33.90
C MET A 1 6.51 18.50 -33.58
N PRO A 2 6.36 18.09 -32.31
CA PRO A 2 5.62 16.89 -31.98
C PRO A 2 4.13 17.15 -32.17
N GLU A 3 3.48 16.21 -32.85
CA GLU A 3 2.08 16.25 -33.22
C GLU A 3 1.18 16.23 -31.99
N SER A 4 0.20 17.13 -31.99
CA SER A 4 -0.86 17.26 -31.02
C SER A 4 -1.63 15.95 -30.86
N ASN A 5 -1.30 15.21 -29.79
CA ASN A 5 -2.04 14.03 -29.35
C ASN A 5 -3.28 14.41 -28.51
N GLU A 6 -3.98 15.48 -28.91
CA GLU A 6 -5.07 16.11 -28.13
C GLU A 6 -6.45 15.48 -28.39
N SER A 7 -6.54 14.47 -29.27
CA SER A 7 -7.85 13.93 -29.71
C SER A 7 -8.15 12.51 -29.23
N LEU A 8 -7.22 11.85 -28.56
CA LEU A 8 -7.56 10.68 -27.76
C LEU A 8 -8.09 11.22 -26.44
N THR A 9 -9.17 10.70 -25.87
CA THR A 9 -9.51 10.76 -24.42
C THR A 9 -10.60 11.69 -23.89
N SER A 10 -11.09 12.73 -24.59
CA SER A 10 -11.96 13.69 -23.89
C SER A 10 -13.30 13.12 -23.38
N GLY A 11 -13.87 12.06 -23.96
CA GLY A 11 -15.11 11.43 -23.47
C GLY A 11 -14.82 10.38 -22.39
N ALA A 12 -14.11 9.31 -22.73
CA ALA A 12 -13.89 8.21 -21.78
C ALA A 12 -13.07 8.59 -20.52
N TRP A 13 -12.18 9.59 -20.57
CA TRP A 13 -11.54 10.10 -19.34
C TRP A 13 -12.48 10.96 -18.50
N THR A 14 -13.40 11.71 -19.12
CA THR A 14 -14.45 12.44 -18.40
C THR A 14 -15.58 11.52 -17.91
N ASP A 15 -15.80 10.38 -18.57
CA ASP A 15 -16.94 9.46 -18.36
C ASP A 15 -16.74 8.48 -17.19
N GLY A 16 -15.92 8.88 -16.21
CA GLY A 16 -15.90 8.27 -14.89
C GLY A 16 -14.76 7.29 -14.63
N ILE A 17 -14.23 6.56 -15.62
CA ILE A 17 -13.19 5.55 -15.37
C ILE A 17 -11.83 6.15 -15.05
N GLY A 18 -11.47 7.27 -15.72
CA GLY A 18 -10.27 8.03 -15.40
C GLY A 18 -10.35 8.63 -14.00
N ARG A 19 -11.50 9.21 -13.66
CA ARG A 19 -11.77 9.75 -12.31
C ARG A 19 -11.65 8.68 -11.22
N LEU A 20 -12.28 7.51 -11.40
CA LEU A 20 -12.18 6.40 -10.44
C LEU A 20 -10.73 5.94 -10.24
N THR A 21 -9.92 5.97 -11.30
CA THR A 21 -8.53 5.53 -11.22
C THR A 21 -7.62 6.58 -10.57
N VAL A 22 -7.86 7.88 -10.82
CA VAL A 22 -7.21 8.98 -10.08
C VAL A 22 -7.59 8.93 -8.60
N GLU A 23 -8.88 8.74 -8.29
CA GLU A 23 -9.36 8.66 -6.92
C GLU A 23 -8.77 7.46 -6.17
N ALA A 24 -8.65 6.30 -6.84
CA ALA A 24 -7.95 5.14 -6.28
C ALA A 24 -6.46 5.45 -6.01
N LEU A 25 -5.81 6.20 -6.89
CA LEU A 25 -4.41 6.59 -6.71
C LEU A 25 -4.22 7.51 -5.51
N GLU A 26 -5.08 8.53 -5.38
CA GLU A 26 -5.07 9.46 -4.23
C GLU A 26 -5.38 8.75 -2.91
N ALA A 27 -6.35 7.82 -2.92
CA ALA A 27 -6.67 7.00 -1.76
C ALA A 27 -5.48 6.11 -1.35
N ALA A 28 -4.79 5.51 -2.32
CA ALA A 28 -3.59 4.72 -2.08
C ALA A 28 -2.42 5.55 -1.52
N GLU A 29 -2.29 6.83 -1.92
CA GLU A 29 -1.31 7.77 -1.34
C GLU A 29 -1.61 8.08 0.13
N GLN A 30 -2.88 8.13 0.50
CA GLN A 30 -3.33 8.38 1.87
C GLN A 30 -3.38 7.10 2.72
N GLY A 31 -3.17 5.92 2.12
CA GLY A 31 -3.31 4.62 2.78
C GLY A 31 -4.78 4.23 3.07
N ASP A 32 -5.74 4.86 2.41
CA ASP A 32 -7.18 4.55 2.52
C ASP A 32 -7.54 3.38 1.59
N TRP A 33 -7.18 2.17 2.02
CA TRP A 33 -7.35 0.96 1.21
C TRP A 33 -8.83 0.55 1.02
N GLU A 34 -9.73 0.95 1.91
CA GLU A 34 -11.17 0.74 1.72
C GLU A 34 -11.68 1.56 0.54
N ARG A 35 -11.29 2.83 0.46
CA ARG A 35 -11.64 3.68 -0.68
C ARG A 35 -11.00 3.22 -1.98
N VAL A 36 -9.76 2.70 -1.93
CA VAL A 36 -9.14 2.03 -3.09
C VAL A 36 -10.01 0.87 -3.56
N SER A 37 -10.45 -0.01 -2.65
CA SER A 37 -11.32 -1.14 -2.98
C SER A 37 -12.64 -0.68 -3.62
N ALA A 38 -13.31 0.31 -3.04
CA ALA A 38 -14.56 0.86 -3.56
C ALA A 38 -14.40 1.42 -4.99
N CYS A 39 -13.27 2.07 -5.28
CA CYS A 39 -12.96 2.54 -6.63
C CYS A 39 -12.80 1.39 -7.63
N TYR A 40 -12.11 0.30 -7.24
CA TYR A 40 -11.97 -0.89 -8.08
C TYR A 40 -13.30 -1.60 -8.33
N ASP A 41 -14.19 -1.66 -7.35
CA ASP A 41 -15.54 -2.23 -7.50
C ASP A 41 -16.40 -1.40 -8.48
N ALA A 42 -16.41 -0.08 -8.32
CA ALA A 42 -17.10 0.82 -9.24
C ALA A 42 -16.54 0.73 -10.66
N ARG A 43 -15.22 0.60 -10.80
CA ARG A 43 -14.54 0.43 -12.08
C ARG A 43 -14.84 -0.92 -12.73
N ARG A 44 -14.97 -1.99 -11.94
CA ARG A 44 -15.45 -3.30 -12.43
C ARG A 44 -16.86 -3.18 -13.00
N ALA A 45 -17.77 -2.50 -12.31
CA ALA A 45 -19.12 -2.24 -12.81
C ALA A 45 -19.10 -1.42 -14.10
N TRP A 46 -18.21 -0.42 -14.21
CA TRP A 46 -18.05 0.36 -15.44
C TRP A 46 -17.59 -0.52 -16.62
N PHE A 47 -16.58 -1.39 -16.44
CA PHE A 47 -16.11 -2.29 -17.50
C PHE A 47 -17.14 -3.33 -17.93
N ALA A 48 -18.11 -3.67 -17.08
CA ALA A 48 -19.18 -4.61 -17.45
C ALA A 48 -20.06 -4.07 -18.61
N HIS A 49 -20.08 -2.76 -18.82
CA HIS A 49 -20.94 -2.11 -19.81
C HIS A 49 -20.18 -1.31 -20.87
N ASN A 50 -18.86 -1.20 -20.77
CA ASN A 50 -18.06 -0.31 -21.61
C ASN A 50 -16.82 -1.01 -22.19
N VAL A 51 -16.56 -0.74 -23.46
CA VAL A 51 -15.33 -1.20 -24.15
C VAL A 51 -14.24 -0.14 -24.02
N VAL A 52 -13.04 -0.58 -23.64
CA VAL A 52 -11.88 0.30 -23.44
C VAL A 52 -11.02 0.31 -24.69
N MET A 53 -10.70 1.50 -25.19
CA MET A 53 -9.73 1.65 -26.27
C MET A 53 -8.30 1.34 -25.77
N PRO A 54 -7.44 0.71 -26.59
CA PRO A 54 -6.10 0.29 -26.16
C PRO A 54 -5.25 1.40 -25.50
N ASN A 55 -5.34 2.64 -26.00
CA ASN A 55 -4.58 3.76 -25.44
C ASN A 55 -5.04 4.13 -24.02
N LEU A 56 -6.35 4.09 -23.77
CA LEU A 56 -6.91 4.29 -22.43
C LEU A 56 -6.54 3.12 -21.51
N ALA A 57 -6.60 1.88 -22.00
CA ALA A 57 -6.20 0.71 -21.22
C ALA A 57 -4.74 0.81 -20.74
N HIS A 58 -3.81 1.22 -21.62
CA HIS A 58 -2.41 1.44 -21.22
C HIS A 58 -2.25 2.49 -20.12
N ALA A 59 -2.97 3.61 -20.20
CA ALA A 59 -2.90 4.64 -19.19
C ALA A 59 -3.45 4.17 -17.83
N LEU A 60 -4.58 3.44 -17.84
CA LEU A 60 -5.16 2.86 -16.63
C LEU A 60 -4.21 1.84 -15.98
N LEU A 61 -3.56 1.00 -16.78
CA LEU A 61 -2.58 0.01 -16.30
C LEU A 61 -1.35 0.68 -15.66
N ALA A 62 -0.85 1.77 -16.22
CA ALA A 62 0.27 2.52 -15.63
C ALA A 62 -0.08 3.09 -14.24
N MET A 63 -1.33 3.58 -14.07
CA MET A 63 -1.81 4.04 -12.77
C MET A 63 -2.00 2.89 -11.78
N ASP A 64 -2.50 1.74 -12.23
CA ASP A 64 -2.60 0.54 -11.40
C ASP A 64 -1.24 0.05 -10.90
N GLU A 65 -0.21 0.12 -11.74
CA GLU A 65 1.15 -0.23 -11.33
C GLU A 65 1.67 0.69 -10.21
N ALA A 66 1.35 1.98 -10.28
CA ALA A 66 1.67 2.92 -9.21
C ALA A 66 0.91 2.60 -7.90
N ILE A 67 -0.38 2.27 -7.97
CA ILE A 67 -1.18 1.83 -6.81
C ILE A 67 -0.59 0.56 -6.21
N MET A 68 -0.24 -0.43 -7.03
CA MET A 68 0.36 -1.69 -6.59
C MET A 68 1.73 -1.48 -5.94
N THR A 69 2.52 -0.54 -6.45
CA THR A 69 3.81 -0.17 -5.84
C THR A 69 3.59 0.38 -4.43
N ARG A 70 2.59 1.24 -4.23
CA ARG A 70 2.24 1.78 -2.91
C ARG A 70 1.73 0.71 -1.96
N ALA A 71 0.88 -0.20 -2.44
CA ALA A 71 0.40 -1.33 -1.65
C ALA A 71 1.55 -2.20 -1.14
N ARG A 72 2.56 -2.48 -1.98
CA ARG A 72 3.75 -3.25 -1.58
C ARG A 72 4.57 -2.53 -0.51
N VAL A 73 4.76 -1.21 -0.65
CA VAL A 73 5.46 -0.40 0.37
C VAL A 73 4.72 -0.43 1.70
N ALA A 74 3.40 -0.25 1.69
CA ALA A 74 2.58 -0.31 2.90
C ALA A 74 2.63 -1.71 3.55
N GLN A 75 2.56 -2.77 2.76
CA GLN A 75 2.71 -4.15 3.25
C GLN A 75 4.06 -4.40 3.91
N ALA A 76 5.15 -3.91 3.31
CA ALA A 76 6.49 -4.02 3.90
C ALA A 76 6.58 -3.27 5.24
N ALA A 77 6.02 -2.06 5.32
CA ALA A 77 5.98 -1.28 6.56
C ALA A 77 5.17 -1.99 7.66
N LEU A 78 3.98 -2.50 7.33
CA LEU A 78 3.15 -3.27 8.27
C LEU A 78 3.87 -4.54 8.75
N HIS A 79 4.56 -5.24 7.85
CA HIS A 79 5.33 -6.42 8.22
C HIS A 79 6.44 -6.07 9.22
N GLN A 80 7.19 -4.99 8.98
CA GLN A 80 8.22 -4.54 9.90
C GLN A 80 7.64 -4.18 11.27
N GLN A 81 6.50 -3.46 11.31
CA GLN A 81 5.83 -3.12 12.56
C GLN A 81 5.39 -4.35 13.36
N LEU A 82 4.91 -5.40 12.69
CA LEU A 82 4.54 -6.66 13.32
C LEU A 82 5.76 -7.37 13.93
N VAL A 83 6.88 -7.40 13.20
CA VAL A 83 8.16 -7.95 13.69
C VAL A 83 8.63 -7.18 14.94
N ASP A 84 8.59 -5.85 14.89
CA ASP A 84 9.01 -5.00 16.01
C ASP A 84 8.11 -5.18 17.24
N ALA A 85 6.79 -5.27 17.03
CA ALA A 85 5.83 -5.55 18.09
C ALA A 85 6.05 -6.94 18.72
N GLN A 86 6.33 -7.96 17.90
CA GLN A 86 6.66 -9.30 18.39
C GLN A 86 7.97 -9.30 19.18
N ALA A 87 9.01 -8.62 18.70
CA ALA A 87 10.27 -8.48 19.40
C ALA A 87 10.10 -7.77 20.74
N ALA A 88 9.33 -6.67 20.78
CA ALA A 88 8.97 -5.98 22.00
C ALA A 88 8.26 -6.93 22.98
N ARG A 89 7.22 -7.64 22.54
CA ARG A 89 6.48 -8.60 23.36
C ARG A 89 7.41 -9.68 23.95
N SER A 90 8.35 -10.19 23.17
CA SER A 90 9.33 -11.18 23.64
C SER A 90 10.28 -10.60 24.68
N ARG A 91 10.77 -9.36 24.50
CA ARG A 91 11.59 -8.66 25.51
C ARG A 91 10.83 -8.48 26.82
N TRP A 92 9.56 -8.04 26.76
CA TRP A 92 8.71 -7.89 27.94
C TRP A 92 8.53 -9.21 28.69
N LYS A 93 8.29 -10.32 27.98
CA LYS A 93 8.19 -11.65 28.61
C LYS A 93 9.49 -12.07 29.29
N SER A 94 10.63 -11.85 28.64
CA SER A 94 11.95 -12.19 29.20
C SER A 94 12.25 -11.38 30.47
N TYR A 95 11.99 -10.07 30.43
CA TYR A 95 12.15 -9.18 31.59
C TYR A 95 11.26 -9.62 32.76
N PHE A 96 9.98 -9.89 32.48
CA PHE A 96 9.04 -10.34 33.51
C PHE A 96 9.43 -11.69 34.11
N SER A 97 9.83 -12.67 33.29
CA SER A 97 10.34 -13.96 33.79
C SER A 97 11.55 -13.77 34.68
N THR A 98 12.50 -12.90 34.30
CA THR A 98 13.73 -12.68 35.06
C THR A 98 13.46 -12.05 36.42
N ILE A 99 12.53 -11.10 36.49
CA ILE A 99 12.09 -10.46 37.75
C ILE A 99 11.30 -11.43 38.63
N MET A 100 10.36 -12.17 38.05
CA MET A 100 9.53 -13.12 38.81
C MET A 100 10.31 -14.34 39.30
N ASP A 101 11.36 -14.74 38.59
CA ASP A 101 12.27 -15.81 38.98
C ASP A 101 13.36 -15.35 39.97
N GLY A 102 13.38 -14.07 40.37
CA GLY A 102 14.32 -13.52 41.35
C GLY A 102 15.78 -13.51 40.90
N ARG A 103 16.07 -13.61 39.60
CA ARG A 103 17.45 -13.56 39.07
C ARG A 103 17.86 -12.12 38.75
N PRO A 104 19.04 -11.64 39.18
CA PRO A 104 19.45 -10.26 38.93
C PRO A 104 19.69 -10.01 37.44
N VAL A 105 19.08 -8.94 36.92
CA VAL A 105 19.30 -8.43 35.56
C VAL A 105 20.65 -7.69 35.54
N GLY A 106 21.73 -8.40 35.22
CA GLY A 106 23.03 -7.79 34.92
C GLY A 106 24.17 -8.31 35.76
N GLU A 107 24.84 -9.37 35.29
CA GLU A 107 26.15 -9.75 35.81
C GLU A 107 27.01 -10.39 34.71
N HIS A 108 27.10 -9.76 33.53
CA HIS A 108 27.98 -10.20 32.44
C HIS A 108 28.65 -9.02 31.72
N LEU A 109 29.25 -8.09 32.46
CA LEU A 109 30.22 -7.14 31.92
C LEU A 109 31.29 -6.84 32.97
N ASP A 110 32.15 -7.82 33.27
CA ASP A 110 33.57 -7.57 33.57
C ASP A 110 34.30 -8.90 33.78
N ARG A 111 34.86 -9.44 32.69
CA ARG A 111 36.02 -10.35 32.77
C ARG A 111 36.63 -10.50 31.39
N ARG A 112 37.59 -9.63 31.10
CA ARG A 112 38.75 -9.94 30.27
C ARG A 112 39.81 -8.84 30.52
N SER A 113 40.64 -9.14 31.51
CA SER A 113 42.07 -8.77 31.50
C SER A 113 42.78 -9.42 30.33
#